data_AF-A0A7J3MTR5-F1
#
_entry.id   AF-A0A7J3MTR5-F1
#
_cell.length_a   1.000
_cell.length_b   1.000
_cell.length_c   1.000
_cell.angle_alpha   90.00
_cell.angle_beta   90.00
_cell.angle_gamma   90.00
#
_symmetry.space_group_name_H-M   'P 1'
#
loop_
_entity.id
_entity.type
_entity.pdbx_description
1 polymer ?
#
loop_
_entity_poly.entity_id
_entity_poly.type
_entity_poly.pdbx_seq_one_letter_code
_entity_poly.pdbx_strand_id
1 'polypeptide(L)' 'MNNLPHLGTLIGSVLSADVFARYLRLRGEEVLFVSGSDEHGTPIEIEAIKRRVHPKTLTDEVHSLVTDLF' A
#
# COMPACT_ATOMS: atom_id res chain seq x y z
N MET A 1 4.32 3.67 5.14
CA MET A 1 4.97 3.14 3.94
C MET A 1 5.89 4.24 3.50
N ASN A 2 7.18 4.02 3.61
CA ASN A 2 8.18 5.08 3.35
C ASN A 2 8.85 4.89 2.00
N ASN A 3 8.61 3.73 1.36
CA ASN A 3 9.29 3.26 0.18
C ASN A 3 8.28 2.62 -0.77
N LEU A 4 8.64 2.62 -2.07
CA LEU A 4 7.89 1.94 -3.10
C LEU A 4 7.88 0.42 -2.85
N PRO A 5 6.73 -0.27 -3.01
CA PRO A 5 6.66 -1.72 -2.90
C PRO A 5 7.58 -2.40 -3.92
N HIS A 6 8.29 -3.45 -3.48
CA HIS A 6 8.99 -4.35 -4.40
C HIS A 6 8.13 -5.57 -4.73
N LEU A 7 8.53 -6.35 -5.75
CA LEU A 7 7.81 -7.55 -6.21
C LEU A 7 7.46 -8.53 -5.07
N GLY A 8 8.37 -8.74 -4.13
CA GLY A 8 8.11 -9.55 -2.92
C GLY A 8 6.94 -9.06 -2.06
N THR A 9 6.81 -7.75 -1.82
CA THR A 9 5.69 -7.17 -1.06
C THR A 9 4.38 -7.34 -1.83
N LEU A 10 4.43 -7.15 -3.16
CA LEU A 10 3.26 -7.31 -4.04
C LEU A 10 2.71 -8.74 -3.99
N ILE A 11 3.55 -9.74 -4.28
CA ILE A 11 3.13 -11.15 -4.30
C ILE A 11 2.70 -11.62 -2.91
N GLY A 12 3.36 -11.17 -1.85
CA GLY A 12 3.08 -11.59 -0.48
C GLY A 12 1.80 -11.01 0.14
N SER A 13 1.18 -10.02 -0.50
CA SER A 13 0.01 -9.34 0.05
C SER A 13 -1.06 -9.07 -1.01
N VAL A 14 -1.03 -7.88 -1.62
CA VAL A 14 -2.12 -7.33 -2.44
C VAL A 14 -2.43 -8.20 -3.65
N LEU A 15 -1.41 -8.71 -4.36
CA LEU A 15 -1.63 -9.53 -5.55
C LEU A 15 -2.29 -10.87 -5.20
N SER A 16 -1.81 -11.54 -4.14
CA SER A 16 -2.41 -12.79 -3.68
C SER A 16 -3.85 -12.60 -3.20
N ALA A 17 -4.11 -11.51 -2.48
CA ALA A 17 -5.45 -11.18 -2.00
C ALA A 17 -6.41 -10.83 -3.17
N ASP A 18 -5.95 -10.08 -4.17
CA ASP A 18 -6.75 -9.73 -5.35
C ASP A 18 -7.16 -10.97 -6.16
N VAL A 19 -6.21 -11.88 -6.42
CA VAL A 19 -6.50 -13.14 -7.15
C VAL A 19 -7.56 -13.95 -6.41
N PHE A 20 -7.44 -14.08 -5.09
CA PHE A 20 -8.40 -14.84 -4.31
C PHE A 20 -9.77 -14.16 -4.23
N ALA A 21 -9.82 -12.84 -4.07
CA ALA A 21 -11.06 -12.07 -4.08
C ALA A 21 -11.79 -12.20 -5.42
N ARG A 22 -11.07 -12.16 -6.55
CA ARG A 22 -11.65 -12.39 -7.89
C ARG A 22 -12.19 -13.81 -8.04
N TYR A 23 -11.44 -14.81 -7.57
CA TYR A 23 -11.89 -16.20 -7.58
C TYR A 23 -13.20 -16.37 -6.80
N LEU A 24 -13.31 -15.84 -5.59
CA LEU A 24 -14.52 -15.93 -4.78
C LEU A 24 -15.72 -15.21 -5.44
N ARG A 25 -15.51 -14.04 -6.04
CA ARG A 25 -16.56 -13.36 -6.82
C ARG A 25 -17.04 -14.20 -8.00
N LEU A 26 -16.14 -14.87 -8.71
CA LEU A 26 -16.49 -15.80 -9.80
C LEU A 26 -17.26 -17.03 -9.29
N ARG A 27 -17.13 -17.38 -8.01
CA ARG A 27 -17.89 -18.46 -7.36
C ARG A 27 -19.28 -18.03 -6.88
N GLY A 28 -19.64 -16.75 -7.04
CA GLY A 28 -20.92 -16.20 -6.61
C GLY A 28 -20.94 -15.71 -5.15
N GLU A 29 -19.78 -15.62 -4.51
CA GLU A 29 -19.66 -15.11 -3.14
C GLU A 29 -19.70 -13.58 -3.11
N GLU A 30 -20.32 -13.01 -2.07
CA GLU A 30 -20.24 -11.57 -1.81
C GLU A 30 -18.89 -11.22 -1.14
N VAL A 31 -18.05 -10.45 -1.85
CA VAL A 31 -16.67 -10.17 -1.41
C VAL A 31 -16.33 -8.69 -1.49
N LEU A 32 -16.03 -8.11 -0.32
CA LEU A 32 -15.39 -6.81 -0.18
C LEU A 32 -13.87 -6.99 -0.02
N PHE A 33 -13.10 -6.40 -0.94
CA PHE A 33 -11.64 -6.39 -0.88
C PHE A 33 -11.17 -4.97 -0.57
N VAL A 34 -10.44 -4.79 0.54
CA VAL A 34 -9.95 -3.49 1.02
C VAL A 34 -8.47 -3.58 1.30
N SER A 35 -7.74 -2.55 0.90
CA SER A 35 -6.33 -2.34 1.22
C SER A 35 -6.10 -0.87 1.60
N GLY A 36 -4.90 -0.52 2.04
CA GLY A 36 -4.57 0.83 2.46
C GLY A 36 -3.07 1.03 2.67
N SER A 37 -2.67 2.30 2.80
CA SER A 37 -1.31 2.68 3.16
C SER A 37 -1.22 2.89 4.67
N ASP A 38 -0.28 2.24 5.33
CA ASP A 38 0.06 2.55 6.72
C ASP A 38 0.94 3.80 6.74
N GLU A 39 0.47 4.91 7.30
CA GLU A 39 1.12 6.23 7.20
C GLU A 39 1.70 6.74 8.52
N HIS A 40 1.85 5.89 9.53
CA HIS A 40 2.37 6.32 10.83
C HIS A 40 3.65 5.58 11.24
N GLY A 41 4.37 6.16 12.20
CA GLY A 41 5.51 5.53 12.87
C GLY A 41 6.84 6.27 12.70
N THR A 42 7.75 6.02 13.65
CA THR A 42 9.09 6.62 13.72
C THR A 42 9.89 6.51 12.41
N PRO A 43 9.83 5.40 11.63
CA PRO A 43 10.52 5.35 10.35
C PRO A 43 10.10 6.46 9.38
N ILE A 44 8.82 6.85 9.38
CA ILE A 44 8.27 7.89 8.50
C ILE A 44 8.84 9.25 8.91
N GLU A 45 8.83 9.53 10.22
CA GLU A 45 9.36 10.76 10.78
C GLU A 45 10.86 10.91 10.51
N ILE A 46 11.64 9.83 10.69
CA ILE A 46 13.08 9.82 10.38
C ILE A 46 13.32 10.13 8.91
N GLU A 47 12.55 9.53 8.01
CA GLU A 47 12.69 9.77 6.57
C GLU A 47 12.26 11.18 6.17
N ALA A 48 11.18 11.70 6.75
CA ALA A 48 10.72 13.07 6.54
C ALA A 48 11.77 14.09 7.01
N ILE A 49 12.40 13.87 8.17
CA ILE A 49 13.51 14.70 8.67
C ILE A 49 14.70 14.66 7.71
N LYS A 50 15.10 13.47 7.24
CA LYS A 50 16.20 13.32 6.27
C LYS A 50 15.92 14.08 4.97
N ARG A 51 14.69 14.02 4.48
CA ARG A 51 14.24 14.71 3.26
C ARG A 51 13.86 16.18 3.48
N ARG A 52 13.83 16.65 4.73
CA ARG A 52 13.41 18.01 5.12
C ARG A 52 12.00 18.37 4.65
N VAL A 53 11.08 17.40 4.71
CA VAL A 53 9.66 17.57 4.35
C VAL A 53 8.78 17.28 5.57
N HIS A 54 7.53 17.72 5.53
CA HIS A 54 6.55 17.33 6.53
C HIS A 54 6.20 15.83 6.35
N PRO A 55 6.04 15.02 7.42
CA PRO A 55 5.73 13.59 7.30
C PRO A 55 4.52 13.30 6.43
N LYS A 56 3.47 14.11 6.56
CA LYS A 56 2.26 14.01 5.71
C LYS A 56 2.55 14.19 4.21
N THR A 57 3.45 15.10 3.84
CA THR A 57 3.82 15.29 2.43
C THR A 57 4.49 14.03 1.86
N LEU A 58 5.38 13.42 2.65
CA LEU A 58 6.03 12.16 2.26
C LEU A 58 5.01 11.01 2.11
N THR A 59 4.07 10.88 3.05
CA THR A 59 3.08 9.80 2.98
C THR A 59 2.08 10.01 1.86
N ASP A 60 1.63 11.25 1.62
CA ASP A 60 0.73 11.59 0.51
C ASP A 60 1.37 11.27 -0.86
N GLU A 61 2.65 11.61 -1.05
CA GLU A 61 3.41 11.28 -2.26
C GLU A 61 3.53 9.77 -2.48
N VAL A 62 3.91 9.03 -1.42
CA VAL A 62 4.05 7.56 -1.51
C VAL A 62 2.70 6.90 -1.72
N HIS A 63 1.64 7.38 -1.04
CA HIS A 63 0.29 6.87 -1.21
C HIS A 63 -0.17 6.99 -2.66
N SER A 64 0.00 8.18 -3.27
CA SER A 64 -0.35 8.41 -4.68
C SER A 64 0.37 7.45 -5.62
N LEU A 65 1.67 7.22 -5.43
CA LEU A 65 2.46 6.30 -6.25
C LEU A 65 1.99 4.84 -6.09
N VAL A 66 1.58 4.46 -4.88
CA VAL A 66 1.10 3.11 -4.60
C VAL A 66 -0.29 2.90 -5.18
N THR A 67 -1.18 3.88 -5.08
CA THR A 67 -2.51 3.81 -5.72
C THR A 67 -2.43 3.76 -7.23
N ASP A 68 -1.45 4.43 -7.85
CA ASP A 68 -1.26 4.37 -9.31
C ASP A 68 -0.71 3.01 -9.79
N LEU A 69 -0.08 2.26 -8.90
CA LEU A 69 0.49 0.94 -9.20
C LEU A 69 -0.56 -0.19 -9.22
N PHE A 70 -1.68 -0.01 -8.51
CA PHE A 70 -2.73 -1.02 -8.29
C PHE A 70 -4.04 -0.69 -9.00
#